data_AF-A0A3M1MSP1-F1
#
_entry.id   AF-A0A3M1MSP1-F1
#
_cell.length_a   1.000
_cell.length_b   1.000
_cell.length_c   1.000
_cell.angle_alpha   90.00
_cell.angle_beta   90.00
_cell.angle_gamma   90.00
#
_symmetry.space_group_name_H-M   'P 1'
#
loop_
_entity.id
_entity.type
_entity.pdbx_description
1 polymer ?
#
loop_
_entity_poly.entity_id
_entity_poly.type
_entity_poly.pdbx_seq_one_letter_code
_entity_poly.pdbx_strand_id
1 'polypeptide(L)' 'SVIAILRGEKTLPSPDPYSERIQAGDILIAVGTRSQIEKVQPLCQVSNG' A
#
# COMPACT_ATOMS: atom_id res chain seq x y z
N SER A 1 5.57 6.44 -4.09
CA SER A 1 5.82 5.15 -4.76
C SER A 1 5.59 4.03 -3.77
N VAL A 2 4.99 2.91 -4.17
CA VAL A 2 4.93 1.68 -3.37
C VAL A 2 6.17 0.86 -3.69
N ILE A 3 6.98 0.56 -2.68
CA ILE A 3 8.25 -0.16 -2.85
C ILE A 3 8.15 -1.62 -2.41
N ALA A 4 7.18 -1.97 -1.57
CA ALA A 4 6.86 -3.34 -1.23
C ALA A 4 5.41 -3.47 -0.72
N ILE A 5 4.88 -4.68 -0.78
CA ILE A 5 3.65 -5.09 -0.11
C ILE A 5 4.00 -6.20 0.89
N LEU A 6 3.56 -6.06 2.13
CA LEU A 6 3.55 -7.16 3.10
C LEU A 6 2.16 -7.79 3.11
N ARG A 7 2.09 -9.09 2.83
CA ARG A 7 0.85 -9.88 2.76
C ARG A 7 1.00 -11.10 3.65
N GLY A 8 0.53 -10.98 4.90
CA GLY A 8 0.84 -11.94 5.95
C GLY A 8 2.35 -12.06 6.15
N GLU A 9 2.89 -13.28 6.06
CA GLU A 9 4.32 -13.57 6.21
C GLU A 9 5.15 -13.35 4.92
N LYS A 10 4.52 -12.91 3.82
CA LYS A 10 5.19 -12.70 2.53
C LYS A 10 5.49 -11.22 2.29
N THR A 11 6.69 -10.96 1.76
CA THR A 11 7.09 -9.66 1.24
C THR A 11 7.15 -9.71 -0.29
N LEU A 12 6.41 -8.83 -0.96
CA LEU A 12 6.47 -8.61 -2.41
C LEU A 12 7.23 -7.30 -2.69
N PRO A 13 8.54 -7.35 -2.97
CA PRO A 13 9.31 -6.16 -3.31
C PRO A 13 8.99 -5.68 -4.73
N SER A 14 9.02 -4.36 -4.95
CA SER A 14 8.82 -3.71 -6.25
C SER A 14 7.62 -4.28 -7.03
N PRO A 15 6.41 -4.23 -6.46
CA PRO A 15 5.22 -4.78 -7.10
C PRO A 15 4.98 -4.15 -8.47
N ASP A 16 4.59 -4.96 -9.45
CA ASP A 16 4.25 -4.47 -10.78
C ASP A 16 2.99 -3.59 -10.70
N PRO A 17 3.04 -2.32 -11.13
CA PRO A 17 1.95 -1.37 -10.93
C PRO A 17 0.73 -1.64 -11.81
N TYR A 18 0.82 -2.52 -12.81
CA TYR A 18 -0.26 -2.80 -13.76
C TYR A 18 -0.99 -4.11 -13.43
N SER A 19 -0.25 -5.13 -12.99
CA SER A 19 -0.76 -6.47 -12.74
C SER A 19 -1.00 -6.78 -11.26
N GLU A 20 -0.23 -6.21 -10.33
CA GLU A 20 -0.45 -6.44 -8.91
C GLU A 20 -1.80 -5.84 -8.47
N ARG A 21 -2.46 -6.53 -7.53
CA ARG A 21 -3.75 -6.10 -6.97
C ARG A 21 -3.61 -6.06 -5.46
N ILE A 22 -3.87 -4.88 -4.90
CA ILE A 22 -3.92 -4.68 -3.45
C ILE A 22 -5.12 -5.44 -2.89
N GLN A 23 -4.90 -6.15 -1.78
CA GLN A 23 -5.89 -6.96 -1.09
C GLN A 23 -6.17 -6.40 0.30
N ALA A 24 -7.36 -6.70 0.84
CA ALA A 24 -7.67 -6.35 2.23
C ALA A 24 -6.67 -7.03 3.18
N GLY A 25 -6.11 -6.26 4.12
CA GLY A 25 -5.07 -6.72 5.04
C GLY A 25 -3.64 -6.58 4.51
N ASP A 26 -3.43 -6.17 3.25
CA ASP A 26 -2.11 -5.81 2.76
C ASP A 26 -1.58 -4.57 3.51
N ILE A 27 -0.29 -4.59 3.83
CA ILE A 27 0.44 -3.42 4.33
C ILE A 27 1.31 -2.89 3.19
N LEU A 28 1.06 -1.64 2.78
CA LEU A 28 1.82 -0.98 1.73
C LEU A 28 3.04 -0.28 2.33
N ILE A 29 4.24 -0.68 1.90
CA ILE A 29 5.47 0.05 2.20
C ILE A 29 5.68 1.08 1.10
N ALA A 30 5.51 2.36 1.43
CA ALA A 30 5.53 3.44 0.46
C ALA A 30 6.51 4.56 0.87
N VAL A 31 7.11 5.19 -0.13
CA VAL A 31 7.99 6.35 0.02
C VAL A 31 7.45 7.51 -0.80
N GLY A 32 7.40 8.69 -0.18
CA GLY A 32 6.94 9.94 -0.80
C GLY A 32 7.15 11.11 0.15
N THR A 33 6.84 12.32 -0.32
CA THR A 33 6.82 13.51 0.52
C THR A 33 5.67 13.41 1.53
N ARG A 34 5.74 14.18 2.62
CA ARG A 34 4.65 14.25 3.61
C ARG A 34 3.28 14.51 2.97
N SER A 35 3.20 15.50 2.08
CA SER A 35 1.95 15.83 1.37
C SER A 35 1.44 14.69 0.49
N GLN A 36 2.33 13.88 -0.10
CA GLN A 36 1.93 12.70 -0.86
C GLN A 36 1.38 11.61 0.06
N ILE A 37 2.03 11.36 1.20
CA ILE A 37 1.57 10.36 2.18
C ILE A 37 0.22 10.74 2.77
N GLU A 38 0.01 12.01 3.14
CA GLU A 38 -1.26 12.53 3.67
C GLU A 38 -2.44 12.33 2.69
N LYS A 39 -2.19 12.31 1.38
CA LYS A 39 -3.20 12.01 0.36
C LYS A 39 -3.52 10.53 0.23
N VAL A 40 -2.56 9.65 0.53
CA VAL A 40 -2.70 8.19 0.39
C VAL A 40 -3.32 7.57 1.64
N GLN A 41 -2.94 8.05 2.82
CA GLN A 41 -3.36 7.47 4.10
C GLN A 41 -4.89 7.27 4.25
N PRO A 42 -5.77 8.22 3.84
CA PRO A 42 -7.21 8.03 3.92
C PRO A 42 -7.75 6.91 3.03
N LEU A 43 -7.07 6.60 1.92
CA LEU A 43 -7.49 5.56 0.97
C LEU A 43 -7.22 4.14 1.50
N CYS A 44 -6.40 4.01 2.55
CA CYS A 44 -6.02 2.74 3.15
C CYS A 44 -6.81 2.43 4.43
N GLN A 45 -7.79 3.27 4.80
CA GLN A 45 -8.64 3.04 5.97
C GLN A 45 -9.89 2.25 5.57
N VAL A 46 -10.29 1.31 6.42
CA VAL A 46 -11.59 0.66 6.30
C VAL A 46 -12.63 1.64 6.83
N SER A 47 -13.58 2.07 6.01
CA SER A 47 -14.78 2.75 6.48
C SER A 47 -15.54 1.78 7.36
N ASN A 48 -15.45 1.94 8.68
CA ASN A 48 -16.37 1.32 9.61
C ASN A 48 -17.71 2.02 9.43
N GLY A 49 -18.56 1.47 8.55
CA GLY A 49 -19.98 1.79 8.49
C GLY A 49 -20.72 1.20 9.69
#